data_AF-A0AAD3H9L5-F1
#
_entry.id   AF-A0AAD3H9L5-F1
#
_cell.length_a   1.000
_cell.length_b   1.000
_cell.length_c   1.000
_cell.angle_alpha   90.00
_cell.angle_beta   90.00
_cell.angle_gamma   90.00
#
_symmetry.space_group_name_H-M   'P 1'
#
loop_
_entity.id
_entity.type
_entity.pdbx_description
1 polymer ?
#
loop_
_entity_poly.entity_id
_entity_poly.type
_entity_poly.pdbx_seq_one_letter_code
_entity_poly.pdbx_strand_id
1 'polypeptide(L)'
;MNLKITSITLYCILWISLVSAISVGIWGGNGYQDTSQLEDLTTEYGFNVLVTVSKGGYAVNTLLPDAKAAGWKVVLRFADYFTVDPDDTSDCTTIGFGKFSYDVWEESITENLFFDEDFYPEVLNFIDDGTLLGVMLADDVRNYGDYGWDECDPTIDDIENMGKFIKDNFPGAKTWIRLAVTELEERNGGSLDSLEYIDGAISQFTVKNSDPNTMPEYAIQNRLAAEVLGVDVICGLNIADGGDGTSGQVGWSGAGFYAMSASEVLQYGSDFIDRTCCKYMLLWEYDGEEKWSDADETIGADYFNADEDYKDSTLTLSSTEECMCLDGEKYLHNIRRSGKHVMRKCSWLATKSSSFIKKTCKRKIAYSITTLDEILSPAQAICRRTCDSCDVCFENKKTRYTQNVLRDGTKVFKRCKFLSAQNEAKKKKICSREFSENGYPTPEDACPQTCAVAHCGSTTTSD
;
A
#
# COMPACT_ATOMS: atom_id res chain seq x y z
N MET A 1 20.82 47.27 -44.88
CA MET A 1 20.88 46.32 -43.74
C MET A 1 19.45 46.00 -43.34
N ASN A 2 18.90 44.87 -43.81
CA ASN A 2 17.54 44.43 -43.48
C ASN A 2 17.64 43.36 -42.39
N LEU A 3 17.31 43.72 -41.16
CA LEU A 3 17.18 42.77 -40.05
C LEU A 3 15.87 42.00 -40.21
N LYS A 4 15.95 40.71 -40.54
CA LYS A 4 14.83 39.76 -40.40
C LYS A 4 14.75 39.36 -38.92
N ILE A 5 13.70 39.80 -38.24
CA ILE A 5 13.33 39.30 -36.91
C ILE A 5 12.48 38.04 -37.14
N THR A 6 13.08 36.88 -36.91
CA THR A 6 12.37 35.59 -36.89
C THR A 6 11.67 35.47 -35.53
N SER A 7 10.34 35.54 -35.55
CA SER A 7 9.53 35.32 -34.34
C SER A 7 9.55 33.84 -33.99
N ILE A 8 10.13 33.49 -32.84
CA ILE A 8 10.08 32.15 -32.27
C ILE A 8 8.84 32.10 -31.38
N THR A 9 7.76 31.47 -31.87
CA THR A 9 6.60 31.14 -31.05
C THR A 9 6.97 29.99 -30.13
N LEU A 10 7.28 30.30 -28.87
CA LEU A 10 7.50 29.32 -27.82
C LEU A 10 6.13 28.74 -27.42
N TYR A 11 5.80 27.53 -27.87
CA TYR A 11 4.66 26.79 -27.33
C TYR A 11 5.02 26.33 -25.92
N CYS A 12 4.63 27.10 -24.90
CA CYS A 12 4.51 26.58 -23.55
C CYS A 12 3.33 25.61 -23.54
N ILE A 13 3.60 24.33 -23.75
CA ILE A 13 2.65 23.26 -23.41
C ILE A 13 2.57 23.26 -21.89
N LEU A 14 1.52 23.90 -21.36
CA LEU A 14 1.17 23.82 -19.95
C LEU A 14 0.73 22.37 -19.71
N TRP A 15 1.60 21.56 -19.12
CA TRP A 15 1.20 20.27 -18.57
C TRP A 15 0.31 20.58 -17.36
N ILE A 16 -1.00 20.57 -17.57
CA ILE A 16 -1.97 20.53 -16.48
C ILE A 16 -1.89 19.09 -15.97
N SER A 17 -1.17 18.88 -14.88
CA SER A 17 -1.20 17.60 -14.18
C SER A 17 -2.66 17.36 -13.76
N LEU A 18 -3.25 16.27 -14.27
CA LEU A 18 -4.58 15.85 -13.86
C LEU A 18 -4.45 15.28 -12.46
N VAL A 19 -4.81 16.08 -11.45
CA VAL A 19 -4.97 15.55 -10.10
C VAL A 19 -6.27 14.75 -10.12
N SER A 20 -6.15 13.43 -9.95
CA SER A 20 -7.30 12.56 -9.77
C SER A 20 -7.57 12.45 -8.27
N ALA A 21 -8.82 12.72 -7.87
CA ALA A 21 -9.26 12.44 -6.51
C ALA A 21 -9.03 10.95 -6.23
N ILE A 22 -8.48 10.64 -5.05
CA ILE A 22 -8.34 9.26 -4.62
C ILE A 22 -9.75 8.73 -4.30
N SER A 23 -9.98 7.42 -4.47
CA SER A 23 -11.20 6.82 -3.96
C SER A 23 -11.11 6.76 -2.43
N VAL A 24 -11.96 7.52 -1.75
CA VAL A 24 -12.05 7.53 -0.28
C VAL A 24 -13.23 6.66 0.12
N GLY A 25 -13.00 5.80 1.09
CA GLY A 25 -13.99 4.89 1.61
C GLY A 25 -14.13 4.92 3.10
N ILE A 26 -15.24 4.35 3.53
CA ILE A 26 -15.55 4.13 4.92
C ILE A 26 -15.55 2.65 5.24
N TRP A 27 -15.15 2.37 6.47
CA TRP A 27 -15.27 1.08 7.07
C TRP A 27 -16.35 1.12 8.12
N GLY A 28 -17.25 0.13 8.08
CA GLY A 28 -18.32 0.00 9.08
C GLY A 28 -19.60 0.74 8.73
N GLY A 29 -19.80 1.10 7.46
CA GLY A 29 -21.03 1.71 6.97
C GLY A 29 -22.24 0.78 6.90
N ASN A 30 -22.41 -0.13 7.87
CA ASN A 30 -23.47 -1.13 7.88
C ASN A 30 -24.88 -0.50 7.94
N GLY A 31 -25.01 0.75 8.40
CA GLY A 31 -26.27 1.51 8.35
C GLY A 31 -26.56 2.16 7.00
N TYR A 32 -25.59 2.18 6.08
CA TYR A 32 -25.70 2.81 4.76
C TYR A 32 -25.91 1.75 3.69
N GLN A 33 -27.17 1.50 3.40
CA GLN A 33 -27.57 0.32 2.65
C GLN A 33 -28.38 0.63 1.40
N ASP A 34 -28.85 1.85 1.23
CA ASP A 34 -29.60 2.27 0.04
C ASP A 34 -28.87 3.37 -0.77
N THR A 35 -29.29 3.52 -2.03
CA THR A 35 -28.69 4.48 -2.98
C THR A 35 -28.70 5.92 -2.45
N SER A 36 -29.78 6.36 -1.80
CA SER A 36 -29.91 7.76 -1.37
C SER A 36 -28.92 8.10 -0.25
N GLN A 37 -28.76 7.18 0.70
CA GLN A 37 -27.79 7.30 1.77
C GLN A 37 -26.34 7.35 1.25
N LEU A 38 -26.02 6.52 0.25
CA LEU A 38 -24.70 6.51 -0.37
C LEU A 38 -24.45 7.80 -1.19
N GLU A 39 -25.45 8.31 -1.90
CA GLU A 39 -25.38 9.60 -2.60
C GLU A 39 -25.14 10.78 -1.65
N ASP A 40 -25.79 10.76 -0.47
CA ASP A 40 -25.58 11.77 0.57
C ASP A 40 -24.12 11.72 1.06
N LEU A 41 -23.57 10.54 1.35
CA LEU A 41 -22.18 10.39 1.75
C LEU A 41 -21.16 10.83 0.69
N THR A 42 -21.44 10.57 -0.59
CA THR A 42 -20.60 11.09 -1.68
C THR A 42 -20.65 12.61 -1.73
N THR A 43 -21.84 13.18 -1.57
CA THR A 43 -22.04 14.63 -1.66
C THR A 43 -21.36 15.34 -0.49
N GLU A 44 -21.49 14.80 0.71
CA GLU A 44 -21.01 15.43 1.94
C GLU A 44 -19.52 15.20 2.19
N TYR A 45 -19.00 14.01 1.90
CA TYR A 45 -17.64 13.61 2.27
C TYR A 45 -16.78 13.12 1.10
N GLY A 46 -17.34 13.03 -0.11
CA GLY A 46 -16.63 12.50 -1.27
C GLY A 46 -16.39 11.00 -1.23
N PHE A 47 -17.06 10.28 -0.31
CA PHE A 47 -16.90 8.84 -0.19
C PHE A 47 -17.51 8.13 -1.40
N ASN A 48 -16.82 7.09 -1.86
CA ASN A 48 -17.26 6.24 -2.97
C ASN A 48 -16.76 4.80 -2.85
N VAL A 49 -16.26 4.41 -1.68
CA VAL A 49 -15.87 3.04 -1.36
C VAL A 49 -16.52 2.65 -0.02
N LEU A 50 -17.14 1.48 0.02
CA LEU A 50 -17.75 0.93 1.24
C LEU A 50 -17.08 -0.40 1.58
N VAL A 51 -16.53 -0.50 2.80
CA VAL A 51 -16.07 -1.77 3.37
C VAL A 51 -17.10 -2.24 4.39
N THR A 52 -17.72 -3.39 4.13
CA THR A 52 -18.84 -3.89 4.95
C THR A 52 -18.94 -5.41 4.95
N VAL A 53 -19.61 -5.96 5.96
CA VAL A 53 -19.99 -7.38 6.02
C VAL A 53 -21.40 -7.52 5.48
N SER A 54 -21.63 -8.52 4.63
CA SER A 54 -22.96 -8.78 4.12
C SER A 54 -23.19 -10.26 3.87
N LYS A 55 -24.44 -10.68 3.96
CA LYS A 55 -24.86 -12.03 3.55
C LYS A 55 -25.08 -12.06 2.05
N GLY A 56 -24.74 -13.18 1.41
CA GLY A 56 -24.77 -13.30 -0.05
C GLY A 56 -26.06 -12.84 -0.72
N GLY A 57 -27.19 -13.37 -0.27
CA GLY A 57 -28.49 -12.97 -0.82
C GLY A 57 -28.78 -11.48 -0.68
N TYR A 58 -28.40 -10.84 0.42
CA TYR A 58 -28.59 -9.40 0.58
C TYR A 58 -27.62 -8.60 -0.28
N ALA A 59 -26.35 -9.00 -0.32
CA ALA A 59 -25.34 -8.26 -1.05
C ALA A 59 -25.61 -8.24 -2.56
N VAL A 60 -25.99 -9.36 -3.16
CA VAL A 60 -26.28 -9.43 -4.60
C VAL A 60 -27.60 -8.77 -4.97
N ASN A 61 -28.65 -8.92 -4.15
CA ASN A 61 -29.98 -8.42 -4.51
C ASN A 61 -30.22 -6.96 -4.10
N THR A 62 -29.43 -6.40 -3.18
CA THR A 62 -29.64 -5.05 -2.66
C THR A 62 -28.35 -4.23 -2.66
N LEU A 63 -27.36 -4.60 -1.83
CA LEU A 63 -26.18 -3.75 -1.58
C LEU A 63 -25.39 -3.39 -2.85
N LEU A 64 -25.02 -4.39 -3.65
CA LEU A 64 -24.21 -4.19 -4.86
C LEU A 64 -25.00 -3.46 -5.96
N PRO A 65 -26.28 -3.78 -6.24
CA PRO A 65 -27.13 -2.96 -7.09
C PRO A 65 -27.20 -1.49 -6.65
N ASP A 66 -27.43 -1.23 -5.37
CA ASP A 66 -27.59 0.13 -4.85
C ASP A 66 -26.27 0.91 -4.87
N ALA A 67 -25.15 0.25 -4.53
CA ALA A 67 -23.82 0.82 -4.67
C ALA A 67 -23.50 1.14 -6.13
N LYS A 68 -23.79 0.23 -7.07
CA LYS A 68 -23.61 0.47 -8.51
C LYS A 68 -24.44 1.65 -8.99
N ALA A 69 -25.69 1.78 -8.54
CA ALA A 69 -26.55 2.91 -8.89
C ALA A 69 -25.99 4.24 -8.38
N ALA A 70 -25.41 4.26 -7.17
CA ALA A 70 -24.75 5.42 -6.59
C ALA A 70 -23.33 5.68 -7.16
N GLY A 71 -22.79 4.78 -8.00
CA GLY A 71 -21.41 4.87 -8.49
C GLY A 71 -20.34 4.52 -7.45
N TRP A 72 -20.73 3.80 -6.40
CA TRP A 72 -19.87 3.32 -5.33
C TRP A 72 -19.20 2.00 -5.68
N LYS A 73 -18.08 1.77 -5.01
CA LYS A 73 -17.37 0.50 -4.98
C LYS A 73 -17.55 -0.15 -3.62
N VAL A 74 -17.61 -1.47 -3.58
CA VAL A 74 -17.80 -2.26 -2.36
C VAL A 74 -16.62 -3.19 -2.18
N VAL A 75 -16.13 -3.28 -0.95
CA VAL A 75 -15.24 -4.34 -0.48
C VAL A 75 -16.02 -5.17 0.51
N LEU A 76 -16.25 -6.43 0.17
CA LEU A 76 -16.96 -7.33 1.05
C LEU A 76 -15.99 -7.95 2.04
N ARG A 77 -16.31 -7.79 3.31
CA ARG A 77 -15.48 -8.23 4.41
C ARG A 77 -16.04 -9.49 5.04
N PHE A 78 -15.14 -10.40 5.34
CA PHE A 78 -15.40 -11.52 6.23
C PHE A 78 -14.94 -11.19 7.65
N ALA A 79 -15.91 -11.19 8.57
CA ALA A 79 -15.62 -10.98 9.98
C ALA A 79 -15.14 -12.28 10.64
N ASP A 80 -14.26 -12.13 11.62
CA ASP A 80 -13.50 -13.20 12.30
C ASP A 80 -14.37 -14.20 13.11
N TYR A 81 -15.68 -13.99 13.21
CA TYR A 81 -16.57 -14.89 13.97
C TYR A 81 -16.84 -16.22 13.26
N PHE A 82 -16.45 -16.36 11.99
CA PHE A 82 -16.73 -17.55 11.17
C PHE A 82 -15.48 -18.31 10.73
N THR A 83 -14.39 -18.15 11.45
CA THR A 83 -13.05 -18.60 11.01
C THR A 83 -12.33 -19.40 12.08
N VAL A 84 -13.02 -19.70 13.19
CA VAL A 84 -12.50 -20.48 14.30
C VAL A 84 -13.02 -21.90 14.24
N ASP A 85 -12.13 -22.87 14.47
CA ASP A 85 -12.50 -24.26 14.65
C ASP A 85 -13.39 -24.45 15.90
N PRO A 86 -14.66 -24.85 15.76
CA PRO A 86 -15.58 -25.03 16.88
C PRO A 86 -15.18 -26.19 17.81
N ASP A 87 -14.31 -27.09 17.35
CA ASP A 87 -13.78 -28.21 18.13
C ASP A 87 -12.41 -27.87 18.77
N ASP A 88 -11.92 -26.65 18.60
CA ASP A 88 -10.62 -26.24 19.15
C ASP A 88 -10.64 -26.13 20.67
N THR A 89 -9.76 -26.91 21.30
CA THR A 89 -9.51 -26.88 22.75
C THR A 89 -8.17 -26.24 23.09
N SER A 90 -7.55 -25.52 22.15
CA SER A 90 -6.29 -24.82 22.37
C SER A 90 -6.44 -23.72 23.43
N ASP A 91 -5.31 -23.29 24.00
CA ASP A 91 -5.29 -22.20 24.99
C ASP A 91 -5.49 -20.81 24.34
N CYS A 92 -5.85 -20.73 23.04
CA CYS A 92 -6.12 -19.49 22.28
C CYS A 92 -7.36 -18.70 22.75
N THR A 93 -7.96 -19.07 23.88
CA THR A 93 -9.30 -18.64 24.33
C THR A 93 -9.28 -17.67 25.51
N THR A 94 -8.13 -17.17 25.98
CA THR A 94 -8.09 -16.27 27.16
C THR A 94 -8.71 -14.91 26.87
N ILE A 95 -8.57 -14.39 25.64
CA ILE A 95 -9.18 -13.13 25.16
C ILE A 95 -9.70 -13.24 23.71
N GLY A 96 -9.20 -14.20 22.91
CA GLY A 96 -9.53 -14.37 21.49
C GLY A 96 -10.64 -15.38 21.17
N PHE A 97 -11.00 -15.44 19.89
CA PHE A 97 -12.09 -16.30 19.40
C PHE A 97 -11.74 -17.79 19.35
N GLY A 98 -10.46 -18.16 19.48
CA GLY A 98 -9.92 -19.52 19.26
C GLY A 98 -8.91 -19.52 18.11
N LYS A 99 -8.31 -20.67 17.80
CA LYS A 99 -7.35 -20.78 16.69
C LYS A 99 -8.05 -20.65 15.34
N PHE A 100 -7.43 -19.90 14.44
CA PHE A 100 -7.84 -19.82 13.04
C PHE A 100 -7.84 -21.21 12.38
N SER A 101 -8.88 -21.47 11.58
CA SER A 101 -9.00 -22.66 10.76
C SER A 101 -9.39 -22.28 9.33
N TYR A 102 -8.51 -22.61 8.39
CA TYR A 102 -8.75 -22.39 6.97
C TYR A 102 -10.00 -23.13 6.48
N ASP A 103 -10.22 -24.38 6.92
CA ASP A 103 -11.37 -25.19 6.51
C ASP A 103 -12.70 -24.54 6.95
N VAL A 104 -12.76 -23.99 8.18
CA VAL A 104 -13.96 -23.30 8.68
C VAL A 104 -14.17 -21.97 7.96
N TRP A 105 -13.09 -21.23 7.70
CA TRP A 105 -13.16 -20.03 6.86
C TRP A 105 -13.72 -20.37 5.47
N GLU A 106 -13.22 -21.41 4.81
CA GLU A 106 -13.66 -21.83 3.46
C GLU A 106 -15.13 -22.24 3.45
N GLU A 107 -15.56 -23.04 4.44
CA GLU A 107 -16.96 -23.44 4.62
C GLU A 107 -17.85 -22.21 4.84
N SER A 108 -17.46 -21.30 5.73
CA SER A 108 -18.20 -20.08 5.99
C SER A 108 -18.36 -19.22 4.74
N ILE A 109 -17.31 -19.06 3.95
CA ILE A 109 -17.37 -18.31 2.69
C ILE A 109 -18.31 -18.99 1.70
N THR A 110 -18.24 -20.32 1.60
CA THR A 110 -19.08 -21.10 0.70
C THR A 110 -20.55 -20.96 1.09
N GLU A 111 -20.86 -21.01 2.39
CA GLU A 111 -22.23 -20.92 2.88
C GLU A 111 -22.78 -19.48 2.89
N ASN A 112 -21.94 -18.48 3.15
CA ASN A 112 -22.39 -17.12 3.41
C ASN A 112 -22.09 -16.12 2.31
N LEU A 113 -21.05 -16.33 1.49
CA LEU A 113 -20.60 -15.30 0.56
C LEU A 113 -21.44 -15.28 -0.71
N PHE A 114 -21.26 -16.12 -1.73
CA PHE A 114 -22.13 -16.09 -2.92
C PHE A 114 -22.07 -17.37 -3.77
N PHE A 115 -21.75 -18.51 -3.15
CA PHE A 115 -21.60 -19.77 -3.89
C PHE A 115 -22.94 -20.45 -4.22
N ASP A 116 -24.03 -19.71 -4.07
CA ASP A 116 -25.29 -20.07 -4.69
C ASP A 116 -25.14 -19.97 -6.21
N GLU A 117 -25.45 -21.05 -6.91
CA GLU A 117 -25.39 -21.11 -8.39
C GLU A 117 -26.21 -19.98 -9.04
N ASP A 118 -27.25 -19.49 -8.36
CA ASP A 118 -28.09 -18.39 -8.83
C ASP A 118 -27.42 -17.01 -8.69
N PHE A 119 -26.52 -16.83 -7.71
CA PHE A 119 -25.85 -15.55 -7.45
C PHE A 119 -24.50 -15.42 -8.16
N TYR A 120 -23.84 -16.54 -8.41
CA TYR A 120 -22.50 -16.58 -8.98
C TYR A 120 -22.33 -15.71 -10.24
N PRO A 121 -23.21 -15.76 -11.26
CA PRO A 121 -23.06 -14.94 -12.46
C PRO A 121 -23.18 -13.44 -12.18
N GLU A 122 -24.03 -13.04 -11.23
CA GLU A 122 -24.22 -11.63 -10.88
C GLU A 122 -23.02 -11.07 -10.12
N VAL A 123 -22.41 -11.86 -9.23
CA VAL A 123 -21.16 -11.47 -8.56
C VAL A 123 -20.05 -11.19 -9.57
N LEU A 124 -19.89 -12.07 -10.57
CA LEU A 124 -18.92 -11.84 -11.64
C LEU A 124 -19.21 -10.55 -12.42
N ASN A 125 -20.49 -10.23 -12.69
CA ASN A 125 -20.84 -8.96 -13.33
C ASN A 125 -20.39 -7.75 -12.51
N PHE A 126 -20.56 -7.79 -11.18
CA PHE A 126 -20.13 -6.71 -10.28
C PHE A 126 -18.60 -6.63 -10.15
N ILE A 127 -17.89 -7.74 -10.28
CA ILE A 127 -16.41 -7.74 -10.35
C ILE A 127 -15.96 -7.10 -11.67
N ASP A 128 -16.55 -7.53 -12.79
CA ASP A 128 -16.17 -7.10 -14.14
C ASP A 128 -16.41 -5.59 -14.37
N ASP A 129 -17.49 -5.04 -13.80
CA ASP A 129 -17.77 -3.60 -13.89
C ASP A 129 -17.08 -2.76 -12.79
N GLY A 130 -16.44 -3.42 -11.83
CA GLY A 130 -15.68 -2.80 -10.74
C GLY A 130 -16.53 -2.30 -9.57
N THR A 131 -17.83 -2.60 -9.53
CA THR A 131 -18.69 -2.33 -8.36
C THR A 131 -18.21 -3.13 -7.15
N LEU A 132 -17.99 -4.44 -7.30
CA LEU A 132 -17.32 -5.25 -6.29
C LEU A 132 -15.81 -5.11 -6.47
N LEU A 133 -15.22 -4.18 -5.72
CA LEU A 133 -13.81 -3.83 -5.82
C LEU A 133 -12.89 -4.93 -5.30
N GLY A 134 -13.32 -5.66 -4.27
CA GLY A 134 -12.55 -6.74 -3.71
C GLY A 134 -13.24 -7.44 -2.55
N VAL A 135 -12.55 -8.45 -2.04
CA VAL A 135 -12.94 -9.27 -0.92
C VAL A 135 -11.85 -9.15 0.14
N MET A 136 -12.21 -8.69 1.34
CA MET A 136 -11.30 -8.66 2.48
C MET A 136 -11.36 -10.00 3.20
N LEU A 137 -10.25 -10.73 3.16
CA LEU A 137 -10.13 -12.11 3.64
C LEU A 137 -10.21 -12.21 5.17
N ALA A 138 -9.65 -11.22 5.87
CA ALA A 138 -9.66 -11.12 7.33
C ALA A 138 -9.64 -9.65 7.78
N ASP A 139 -10.47 -9.35 8.78
CA ASP A 139 -10.72 -8.01 9.30
C ASP A 139 -9.70 -7.56 10.34
N ASP A 140 -9.12 -8.49 11.07
CA ASP A 140 -8.02 -8.25 11.99
C ASP A 140 -7.28 -9.56 12.19
N VAL A 141 -6.22 -9.73 11.41
CA VAL A 141 -5.41 -10.94 11.38
C VAL A 141 -4.66 -11.21 12.70
N ARG A 142 -4.86 -10.37 13.73
CA ARG A 142 -4.26 -10.46 15.07
C ARG A 142 -5.26 -10.76 16.18
N ASN A 143 -6.53 -10.99 15.83
CA ASN A 143 -7.59 -11.17 16.81
C ASN A 143 -7.81 -12.65 17.19
N TYR A 144 -6.99 -13.57 16.67
CA TYR A 144 -7.03 -14.97 17.04
C TYR A 144 -6.01 -15.13 18.17
N GLY A 145 -6.45 -15.18 19.43
CA GLY A 145 -5.57 -15.32 20.60
C GLY A 145 -5.43 -14.07 21.49
N ASP A 146 -4.26 -13.89 22.09
CA ASP A 146 -3.99 -12.84 23.09
C ASP A 146 -3.42 -11.57 22.42
N TYR A 147 -4.27 -10.81 21.70
CA TYR A 147 -3.98 -9.50 21.09
C TYR A 147 -2.49 -9.27 20.76
N GLY A 148 -2.07 -9.77 19.62
CA GLY A 148 -0.67 -9.80 19.23
C GLY A 148 -0.43 -11.08 18.47
N TRP A 149 0.46 -11.04 17.48
CA TRP A 149 0.49 -12.14 16.55
C TRP A 149 1.13 -13.40 17.12
N ASP A 150 0.35 -14.46 17.24
CA ASP A 150 0.72 -15.73 17.88
C ASP A 150 0.45 -16.95 16.98
N GLU A 151 0.35 -18.15 17.55
CA GLU A 151 0.11 -19.40 16.82
C GLU A 151 -1.37 -19.67 16.50
N CYS A 152 -2.24 -18.79 16.96
CA CYS A 152 -3.68 -18.83 16.78
C CYS A 152 -4.10 -18.05 15.53
N ASP A 153 -3.29 -17.08 15.06
CA ASP A 153 -3.53 -16.31 13.84
C ASP A 153 -3.27 -17.13 12.55
N PRO A 154 -3.94 -16.78 11.44
CA PRO A 154 -3.68 -17.43 10.15
C PRO A 154 -2.24 -17.24 9.70
N THR A 155 -1.61 -18.29 9.21
CA THR A 155 -0.26 -18.23 8.63
C THR A 155 -0.26 -17.53 7.26
N ILE A 156 0.91 -17.22 6.72
CA ILE A 156 1.02 -16.71 5.34
C ILE A 156 0.50 -17.74 4.32
N ASP A 157 0.75 -19.03 4.54
CA ASP A 157 0.20 -20.09 3.69
C ASP A 157 -1.33 -20.10 3.76
N ASP A 158 -1.92 -19.90 4.95
CA ASP A 158 -3.37 -19.77 5.09
C ASP A 158 -3.89 -18.55 4.32
N ILE A 159 -3.22 -17.40 4.41
CA ILE A 159 -3.59 -16.17 3.69
C ILE A 159 -3.52 -16.36 2.17
N GLU A 160 -2.45 -16.97 1.65
CA GLU A 160 -2.32 -17.29 0.22
C GLU A 160 -3.41 -18.29 -0.22
N ASN A 161 -3.71 -19.31 0.58
CA ASN A 161 -4.79 -20.26 0.28
C ASN A 161 -6.15 -19.57 0.26
N MET A 162 -6.42 -18.66 1.20
CA MET A 162 -7.64 -17.83 1.21
C MET A 162 -7.76 -17.00 -0.07
N GLY A 163 -6.68 -16.30 -0.45
CA GLY A 163 -6.65 -15.51 -1.68
C GLY A 163 -6.84 -16.39 -2.93
N LYS A 164 -6.19 -17.55 -2.96
CA LYS A 164 -6.29 -18.52 -4.05
C LYS A 164 -7.72 -19.02 -4.21
N PHE A 165 -8.36 -19.42 -3.11
CA PHE A 165 -9.74 -19.89 -3.11
C PHE A 165 -10.68 -18.85 -3.71
N ILE A 166 -10.55 -17.58 -3.30
CA ILE A 166 -11.36 -16.50 -3.87
C ILE A 166 -11.09 -16.33 -5.37
N LYS A 167 -9.84 -16.36 -5.83
CA LYS A 167 -9.50 -16.14 -7.24
C LYS A 167 -9.87 -17.31 -8.15
N ASP A 168 -9.77 -18.54 -7.66
CA ASP A 168 -10.19 -19.74 -8.40
C ASP A 168 -11.70 -19.73 -8.64
N ASN A 169 -12.45 -19.25 -7.64
CA ASN A 169 -13.91 -19.23 -7.71
C ASN A 169 -14.44 -17.94 -8.34
N PHE A 170 -13.86 -16.78 -8.08
CA PHE A 170 -14.27 -15.49 -8.65
C PHE A 170 -13.11 -14.84 -9.42
N PRO A 171 -12.84 -15.30 -10.66
CA PRO A 171 -11.77 -14.74 -11.47
C PRO A 171 -11.91 -13.22 -11.63
N GLY A 172 -10.81 -12.50 -11.41
CA GLY A 172 -10.79 -11.03 -11.47
C GLY A 172 -11.09 -10.34 -10.14
N ALA A 173 -11.63 -11.06 -9.13
CA ALA A 173 -11.78 -10.51 -7.80
C ALA A 173 -10.42 -10.11 -7.22
N LYS A 174 -10.41 -8.95 -6.56
CA LYS A 174 -9.28 -8.56 -5.73
C LYS A 174 -9.41 -9.13 -4.34
N THR A 175 -8.29 -9.51 -3.74
CA THR A 175 -8.19 -10.07 -2.41
C THR A 175 -7.38 -9.15 -1.53
N TRP A 176 -8.01 -8.65 -0.47
CA TRP A 176 -7.41 -7.70 0.47
C TRP A 176 -7.28 -8.33 1.85
N ILE A 177 -6.33 -7.84 2.64
CA ILE A 177 -6.19 -8.22 4.04
C ILE A 177 -5.96 -6.98 4.89
N ARG A 178 -6.53 -6.92 6.10
CA ARG A 178 -6.19 -5.83 7.03
C ARG A 178 -5.02 -6.21 7.92
N LEU A 179 -3.83 -6.01 7.37
CA LEU A 179 -2.57 -6.10 8.09
C LEU A 179 -1.63 -5.04 7.49
N ALA A 180 -0.84 -4.37 8.33
CA ALA A 180 0.15 -3.44 7.80
C ALA A 180 1.14 -4.19 6.91
N VAL A 181 1.43 -3.65 5.73
CA VAL A 181 2.27 -4.35 4.73
C VAL A 181 3.66 -4.69 5.28
N THR A 182 4.23 -3.83 6.12
CA THR A 182 5.50 -4.13 6.82
C THR A 182 5.41 -5.33 7.74
N GLU A 183 4.28 -5.50 8.42
CA GLU A 183 4.05 -6.66 9.30
C GLU A 183 3.81 -7.92 8.46
N LEU A 184 3.09 -7.79 7.34
CA LEU A 184 2.91 -8.88 6.38
C LEU A 184 4.25 -9.36 5.81
N GLU A 185 5.17 -8.44 5.49
CA GLU A 185 6.52 -8.75 5.01
C GLU A 185 7.36 -9.48 6.07
N GLU A 186 7.34 -8.98 7.32
CA GLU A 186 8.01 -9.63 8.44
C GLU A 186 7.51 -11.07 8.63
N ARG A 187 6.19 -11.27 8.51
CA ARG A 187 5.53 -12.58 8.65
C ARG A 187 5.80 -13.54 7.51
N ASN A 188 6.07 -13.02 6.31
CA ASN A 188 6.60 -13.81 5.20
C ASN A 188 8.07 -14.23 5.43
N GLY A 189 8.56 -14.20 6.68
CA GLY A 189 9.94 -14.51 7.04
C GLY A 189 10.95 -13.50 6.51
N GLY A 190 10.50 -12.31 6.13
CA GLY A 190 11.27 -11.37 5.31
C GLY A 190 11.66 -11.96 3.96
N SER A 191 10.92 -12.96 3.46
CA SER A 191 11.11 -13.50 2.12
C SER A 191 10.84 -12.39 1.11
N LEU A 192 11.65 -12.37 0.05
CA LEU A 192 11.46 -11.51 -1.11
C LEU A 192 10.46 -12.11 -2.10
N ASP A 193 9.84 -13.23 -1.76
CA ASP A 193 8.82 -13.86 -2.58
C ASP A 193 7.56 -13.01 -2.55
N SER A 194 7.08 -12.66 -3.75
CA SER A 194 5.81 -11.96 -3.90
C SER A 194 4.65 -12.87 -3.49
N LEU A 195 3.64 -12.28 -2.89
CA LEU A 195 2.35 -12.91 -2.63
C LEU A 195 1.59 -13.01 -3.96
N GLU A 196 1.25 -14.24 -4.38
CA GLU A 196 0.66 -14.48 -5.71
C GLU A 196 -0.83 -14.16 -5.71
N TYR A 197 -1.51 -14.47 -4.60
CA TYR A 197 -2.95 -14.41 -4.51
C TYR A 197 -3.49 -13.26 -3.66
N ILE A 198 -2.64 -12.33 -3.22
CA ILE A 198 -3.04 -11.13 -2.47
C ILE A 198 -2.80 -9.89 -3.31
N ASP A 199 -3.85 -9.10 -3.56
CA ASP A 199 -3.72 -7.89 -4.37
C ASP A 199 -3.41 -6.64 -3.54
N GLY A 200 -3.79 -6.63 -2.27
CA GLY A 200 -3.57 -5.46 -1.42
C GLY A 200 -3.65 -5.73 0.08
N ALA A 201 -2.98 -4.87 0.84
CA ALA A 201 -2.97 -4.92 2.29
C ALA A 201 -3.32 -3.54 2.88
N ILE A 202 -4.22 -3.53 3.87
CA ILE A 202 -4.69 -2.31 4.53
C ILE A 202 -3.76 -1.98 5.68
N SER A 203 -2.90 -1.01 5.44
CA SER A 203 -2.03 -0.44 6.46
C SER A 203 -2.77 0.67 7.20
N GLN A 204 -3.32 0.33 8.36
CA GLN A 204 -4.03 1.28 9.21
C GLN A 204 -3.04 2.04 10.12
N PHE A 205 -3.02 3.37 9.99
CA PHE A 205 -2.21 4.24 10.82
C PHE A 205 -2.93 4.67 12.10
N THR A 206 -2.18 4.70 13.21
CA THR A 206 -2.57 5.30 14.49
C THR A 206 -1.34 6.00 15.10
N VAL A 207 -1.53 7.13 15.77
CA VAL A 207 -0.46 7.82 16.51
C VAL A 207 0.06 7.00 17.69
N LYS A 208 -0.79 6.16 18.29
CA LYS A 208 -0.37 5.32 19.42
C LYS A 208 0.64 4.24 19.00
N ASN A 209 0.41 3.62 17.84
CA ASN A 209 1.28 2.56 17.32
C ASN A 209 2.39 3.11 16.42
N SER A 210 2.41 4.42 16.17
CA SER A 210 3.39 5.08 15.31
C SER A 210 3.59 6.52 15.78
N ASP A 211 4.82 6.94 16.10
CA ASP A 211 5.07 8.35 16.45
C ASP A 211 4.51 9.27 15.34
N PRO A 212 3.75 10.34 15.62
CA PRO A 212 3.15 11.20 14.60
C PRO A 212 4.20 11.84 13.68
N ASN A 213 5.43 12.06 14.17
CA ASN A 213 6.55 12.50 13.35
C ASN A 213 7.08 11.40 12.40
N THR A 214 6.57 10.18 12.55
CA THR A 214 6.93 9.00 11.78
C THR A 214 5.87 8.58 10.79
N MET A 215 4.71 9.26 10.67
CA MET A 215 3.77 8.97 9.57
C MET A 215 4.47 8.93 8.19
N PRO A 216 5.35 9.89 7.85
CA PRO A 216 6.17 9.78 6.65
C PRO A 216 7.01 8.50 6.53
N GLU A 217 7.59 8.05 7.64
CA GLU A 217 8.44 6.86 7.71
C GLU A 217 7.56 5.60 7.58
N TYR A 218 6.47 5.50 8.34
CA TYR A 218 5.48 4.43 8.27
C TYR A 218 4.95 4.23 6.85
N ALA A 219 4.55 5.32 6.19
CA ALA A 219 4.08 5.29 4.81
C ALA A 219 5.17 4.80 3.84
N ILE A 220 6.40 5.28 3.98
CA ILE A 220 7.52 4.83 3.13
C ILE A 220 7.83 3.36 3.37
N GLN A 221 7.86 2.90 4.62
CA GLN A 221 8.15 1.51 4.96
C GLN A 221 7.07 0.57 4.40
N ASN A 222 5.79 0.91 4.53
CA ASN A 222 4.71 0.13 3.94
C ASN A 222 4.77 0.09 2.41
N ARG A 223 5.14 1.20 1.75
CA ARG A 223 5.38 1.19 0.30
C ARG A 223 6.51 0.24 -0.10
N LEU A 224 7.63 0.30 0.62
CA LEU A 224 8.79 -0.55 0.33
C LEU A 224 8.45 -2.03 0.54
N ALA A 225 7.76 -2.36 1.62
CA ALA A 225 7.25 -3.71 1.88
C ALA A 225 6.28 -4.18 0.78
N ALA A 226 5.38 -3.31 0.33
CA ALA A 226 4.48 -3.57 -0.79
C ALA A 226 5.22 -3.87 -2.09
N GLU A 227 6.27 -3.10 -2.41
CA GLU A 227 7.12 -3.35 -3.58
C GLU A 227 7.82 -4.72 -3.50
N VAL A 228 8.21 -5.17 -2.31
CA VAL A 228 8.81 -6.50 -2.09
C VAL A 228 7.77 -7.61 -2.25
N LEU A 229 6.61 -7.47 -1.61
CA LEU A 229 5.56 -8.49 -1.62
C LEU A 229 4.74 -8.51 -2.92
N GLY A 230 4.87 -7.50 -3.77
CA GLY A 230 4.07 -7.38 -4.99
C GLY A 230 2.59 -7.04 -4.75
N VAL A 231 2.26 -6.42 -3.61
CA VAL A 231 0.88 -6.05 -3.22
C VAL A 231 0.66 -4.54 -3.28
N ASP A 232 -0.59 -4.09 -3.47
CA ASP A 232 -0.94 -2.67 -3.32
C ASP A 232 -1.03 -2.29 -1.83
N VAL A 233 -0.57 -1.09 -1.46
CA VAL A 233 -0.93 -0.50 -0.16
C VAL A 233 -2.33 0.10 -0.26
N ILE A 234 -3.22 -0.28 0.65
CA ILE A 234 -4.48 0.40 0.89
C ILE A 234 -4.28 1.27 2.13
N CYS A 235 -4.38 2.58 1.99
CA CYS A 235 -4.18 3.48 3.12
C CYS A 235 -5.35 3.35 4.09
N GLY A 236 -5.08 3.17 5.36
CA GLY A 236 -6.09 3.21 6.42
C GLY A 236 -5.77 4.28 7.45
N LEU A 237 -6.76 5.06 7.87
CA LEU A 237 -6.65 5.90 9.08
C LEU A 237 -7.64 5.40 10.12
N ASN A 238 -7.16 5.15 11.34
CA ASN A 238 -8.05 4.92 12.47
C ASN A 238 -8.55 6.28 12.99
N ILE A 239 -9.66 6.77 12.46
CA ILE A 239 -10.10 8.13 12.81
C ILE A 239 -10.70 8.19 14.23
N ALA A 240 -11.15 7.07 14.78
CA ALA A 240 -11.75 6.98 16.12
C ALA A 240 -10.72 6.90 17.26
N ASP A 241 -9.55 6.28 17.03
CA ASP A 241 -8.52 6.01 18.05
C ASP A 241 -7.09 6.37 17.64
N GLY A 242 -6.90 6.87 16.42
CA GLY A 242 -5.58 7.10 15.85
C GLY A 242 -5.04 8.51 15.98
N GLY A 243 -5.74 9.43 16.65
CA GLY A 243 -5.31 10.82 16.84
C GLY A 243 -4.22 11.01 17.89
N ASP A 244 -3.55 12.16 17.82
CA ASP A 244 -2.52 12.62 18.75
C ASP A 244 -3.08 13.37 19.98
N GLY A 245 -4.41 13.53 20.04
CA GLY A 245 -5.13 14.21 21.10
C GLY A 245 -5.34 15.71 20.88
N THR A 246 -4.91 16.27 19.75
CA THR A 246 -5.19 17.66 19.38
C THR A 246 -6.67 17.93 19.12
N SER A 247 -7.45 16.89 18.77
CA SER A 247 -8.92 16.95 18.76
C SER A 247 -9.53 17.25 20.14
N GLY A 248 -8.83 16.90 21.23
CA GLY A 248 -9.34 16.98 22.60
C GLY A 248 -10.41 15.92 22.93
N GLN A 249 -10.74 15.03 21.99
CA GLN A 249 -11.77 14.01 22.13
C GLN A 249 -11.13 12.66 22.41
N VAL A 250 -11.51 12.05 23.54
CA VAL A 250 -11.10 10.68 23.88
C VAL A 250 -11.65 9.74 22.81
N GLY A 251 -10.80 8.83 22.35
CA GLY A 251 -11.15 7.84 21.34
C GLY A 251 -12.00 6.71 21.92
N TRP A 252 -12.48 5.84 21.04
CA TRP A 252 -13.32 4.69 21.38
C TRP A 252 -12.66 3.75 22.40
N SER A 253 -11.38 3.44 22.22
CA SER A 253 -10.60 2.60 23.14
C SER A 253 -10.39 3.24 24.53
N GLY A 254 -10.89 4.45 24.75
CA GLY A 254 -10.92 5.13 26.02
C GLY A 254 -9.66 5.94 26.33
N ALA A 255 -9.38 6.13 27.62
CA ALA A 255 -8.35 7.05 28.09
C ALA A 255 -6.96 6.74 27.47
N GLY A 256 -6.38 7.74 26.81
CA GLY A 256 -5.07 7.62 26.15
C GLY A 256 -5.15 7.25 24.66
N PHE A 257 -6.35 7.06 24.14
CA PHE A 257 -6.65 7.08 22.71
C PHE A 257 -7.46 8.34 22.40
N TYR A 258 -7.36 8.83 21.17
CA TYR A 258 -8.03 10.05 20.74
C TYR A 258 -8.55 9.88 19.33
N ALA A 259 -9.70 10.49 19.06
CA ALA A 259 -10.15 10.67 17.69
C ALA A 259 -9.18 11.61 16.96
N MET A 260 -8.94 11.39 15.67
CA MET A 260 -8.17 12.33 14.84
C MET A 260 -8.94 13.64 14.70
N SER A 261 -8.28 14.78 14.51
CA SER A 261 -8.84 16.07 14.06
C SER A 261 -8.98 16.15 12.53
N ALA A 262 -9.80 17.08 12.02
CA ALA A 262 -9.91 17.31 10.59
C ALA A 262 -8.54 17.61 9.97
N SER A 263 -7.71 18.38 10.69
CA SER A 263 -6.33 18.65 10.30
C SER A 263 -5.45 17.41 10.32
N GLU A 264 -5.62 16.50 11.27
CA GLU A 264 -4.89 15.24 11.30
C GLU A 264 -5.30 14.32 10.15
N VAL A 265 -6.60 14.18 9.85
CA VAL A 265 -7.06 13.38 8.71
C VAL A 265 -6.51 13.91 7.40
N LEU A 266 -6.54 15.23 7.19
CA LEU A 266 -5.95 15.84 5.99
C LEU A 266 -4.43 15.64 5.94
N GLN A 267 -3.73 15.94 7.03
CA GLN A 267 -2.27 15.86 7.09
C GLN A 267 -1.79 14.41 6.94
N TYR A 268 -2.27 13.53 7.80
CA TYR A 268 -1.90 12.11 7.81
C TYR A 268 -2.36 11.43 6.53
N GLY A 269 -3.60 11.68 6.10
CA GLY A 269 -4.13 11.12 4.85
C GLY A 269 -3.29 11.53 3.64
N SER A 270 -3.00 12.83 3.49
CA SER A 270 -2.18 13.34 2.37
C SER A 270 -0.76 12.77 2.42
N ASP A 271 -0.11 12.78 3.58
CA ASP A 271 1.24 12.21 3.72
C ASP A 271 1.25 10.71 3.40
N PHE A 272 0.22 9.97 3.80
CA PHE A 272 0.14 8.53 3.56
C PHE A 272 -0.08 8.23 2.07
N ILE A 273 -1.03 8.93 1.44
CA ILE A 273 -1.33 8.82 0.00
C ILE A 273 -0.09 9.14 -0.82
N ASP A 274 0.51 10.31 -0.59
CA ASP A 274 1.65 10.78 -1.36
C ASP A 274 2.83 9.81 -1.26
N ARG A 275 3.04 9.18 -0.12
CA ARG A 275 4.23 8.36 0.15
C ARG A 275 4.06 6.88 -0.14
N THR A 276 2.82 6.38 -0.22
CA THR A 276 2.52 4.98 -0.54
C THR A 276 2.03 4.74 -1.94
N CYS A 277 1.39 5.73 -2.55
CA CYS A 277 0.68 5.56 -3.81
C CYS A 277 -0.54 4.67 -3.70
N CYS A 278 -1.13 4.59 -2.51
CA CYS A 278 -2.38 3.90 -2.35
C CYS A 278 -3.42 4.50 -3.29
N LYS A 279 -4.19 3.61 -3.93
CA LYS A 279 -5.30 3.97 -4.82
C LYS A 279 -6.60 4.23 -4.05
N TYR A 280 -6.61 3.81 -2.78
CA TYR A 280 -7.74 3.81 -1.90
C TYR A 280 -7.30 4.31 -0.52
N MET A 281 -8.10 5.20 0.06
CA MET A 281 -7.99 5.62 1.46
C MET A 281 -9.24 5.12 2.17
N LEU A 282 -9.07 4.38 3.26
CA LEU A 282 -10.14 3.88 4.11
C LEU A 282 -10.09 4.60 5.46
N LEU A 283 -11.20 5.21 5.83
CA LEU A 283 -11.38 5.83 7.13
C LEU A 283 -12.09 4.81 8.02
N TRP A 284 -11.40 4.36 9.06
CA TRP A 284 -11.88 3.32 9.93
C TRP A 284 -12.81 3.84 11.02
N GLU A 285 -13.95 3.15 11.15
CA GLU A 285 -15.09 3.39 12.04
C GLU A 285 -15.89 4.66 11.75
N TYR A 286 -16.58 4.65 10.61
CA TYR A 286 -17.64 5.59 10.29
C TYR A 286 -18.98 4.82 10.26
N ASP A 287 -19.83 4.99 11.28
CA ASP A 287 -21.07 4.20 11.44
C ASP A 287 -22.36 4.98 11.12
N GLY A 288 -22.33 6.32 11.09
CA GLY A 288 -23.38 7.16 10.52
C GLY A 288 -24.72 7.27 11.25
N GLU A 289 -25.15 6.20 11.92
CA GLU A 289 -26.43 6.08 12.63
C GLU A 289 -26.29 6.16 14.15
N GLU A 290 -25.07 6.39 14.67
CA GLU A 290 -24.83 6.59 16.11
C GLU A 290 -25.32 5.43 16.98
N LYS A 291 -25.30 4.20 16.46
CA LYS A 291 -25.81 3.03 17.18
C LYS A 291 -24.89 1.84 17.02
N TRP A 292 -23.97 1.75 17.96
CA TRP A 292 -23.38 0.48 18.33
C TRP A 292 -24.44 -0.40 19.04
N SER A 293 -24.27 -1.71 18.95
CA SER A 293 -25.11 -2.73 19.61
C SER A 293 -25.10 -2.67 21.14
N ASP A 294 -24.38 -1.72 21.71
CA ASP A 294 -24.00 -1.61 23.11
C ASP A 294 -24.25 -0.17 23.61
N ALA A 295 -25.50 0.25 23.43
CA ALA A 295 -26.35 1.07 24.30
C ALA A 295 -25.93 2.46 24.84
N ASP A 296 -24.69 2.93 24.77
CA ASP A 296 -24.34 4.26 25.33
C ASP A 296 -23.49 5.13 24.34
N GLU A 297 -24.06 6.30 24.04
CA GLU A 297 -23.60 7.53 23.34
C GLU A 297 -22.21 7.53 22.64
N THR A 298 -22.22 7.84 21.34
CA THR A 298 -21.19 7.47 20.37
C THR A 298 -20.39 8.67 19.84
N ILE A 299 -19.10 8.45 19.57
CA ILE A 299 -18.08 9.45 19.21
C ILE A 299 -18.08 9.78 17.70
N GLY A 300 -18.73 8.95 16.87
CA GLY A 300 -18.58 8.93 15.42
C GLY A 300 -19.25 10.09 14.68
N ALA A 301 -20.58 10.06 14.52
CA ALA A 301 -21.27 11.00 13.63
C ALA A 301 -21.34 12.44 14.19
N ASP A 302 -21.55 12.61 15.50
CA ASP A 302 -21.54 13.92 16.17
C ASP A 302 -20.27 14.71 15.85
N TYR A 303 -19.14 14.01 15.68
CA TYR A 303 -17.88 14.63 15.37
C TYR A 303 -17.74 15.06 13.90
N PHE A 304 -18.10 14.19 12.95
CA PHE A 304 -18.14 14.54 11.53
C PHE A 304 -19.14 15.65 11.22
N ASN A 305 -20.20 15.76 12.04
CA ASN A 305 -21.24 16.77 11.91
C ASN A 305 -20.92 18.06 12.69
N ALA A 306 -20.08 18.00 13.73
CA ALA A 306 -19.68 19.16 14.52
C ALA A 306 -18.60 20.02 13.85
N ASP A 307 -17.84 19.45 12.94
CA ASP A 307 -16.71 20.12 12.29
C ASP A 307 -16.86 20.08 10.76
N GLU A 308 -17.30 21.18 10.16
CA GLU A 308 -17.39 21.31 8.69
C GLU A 308 -16.01 21.12 8.02
N ASP A 309 -14.91 21.35 8.75
CA ASP A 309 -13.56 21.16 8.20
C ASP A 309 -13.28 19.67 7.91
N TYR A 310 -14.00 18.74 8.53
CA TYR A 310 -13.87 17.30 8.25
C TYR A 310 -14.34 16.92 6.84
N LYS A 311 -15.44 17.52 6.39
CA LYS A 311 -15.96 17.36 5.03
C LYS A 311 -14.95 17.88 4.02
N ASP A 312 -14.44 19.08 4.25
CA ASP A 312 -13.41 19.69 3.40
C ASP A 312 -12.12 18.86 3.38
N SER A 313 -11.68 18.33 4.52
CA SER A 313 -10.48 17.48 4.61
C SER A 313 -10.61 16.19 3.79
N THR A 314 -11.75 15.51 3.82
CA THR A 314 -11.97 14.26 3.07
C THR A 314 -12.12 14.51 1.57
N LEU A 315 -12.86 15.56 1.17
CA LEU A 315 -13.02 15.99 -0.22
C LEU A 315 -11.71 16.45 -0.87
N THR A 316 -10.73 16.89 -0.07
CA THR A 316 -9.44 17.38 -0.57
C THR A 316 -8.36 16.29 -0.65
N LEU A 317 -8.60 15.11 -0.09
CA LEU A 317 -7.70 13.96 -0.28
C LEU A 317 -7.63 13.61 -1.77
N SER A 318 -6.45 13.72 -2.32
CA SER A 318 -6.20 13.45 -3.73
C SER A 318 -4.86 12.78 -3.90
N SER A 319 -4.78 11.89 -4.89
CA SER A 319 -3.51 11.32 -5.29
C SER A 319 -2.92 12.19 -6.39
N THR A 320 -1.66 12.57 -6.26
CA THR A 320 -0.92 13.04 -7.43
C THR A 320 -0.56 11.84 -8.29
N GLU A 321 -0.87 11.87 -9.59
CA GLU A 321 -0.47 10.81 -10.55
C GLU A 321 1.05 10.52 -10.53
N GLU A 322 1.85 11.42 -9.94
CA GLU A 322 3.30 11.31 -9.79
C GLU A 322 3.78 10.43 -8.62
N CYS A 323 2.91 9.65 -7.99
CA CYS A 323 3.30 8.96 -6.76
C CYS A 323 4.47 7.97 -6.93
N MET A 324 4.69 7.41 -8.12
CA MET A 324 5.86 6.54 -8.39
C MET A 324 7.23 7.27 -8.30
N CYS A 325 7.20 8.58 -8.03
CA CYS A 325 8.32 9.48 -8.21
C CYS A 325 8.56 10.39 -7.01
N LEU A 326 8.62 9.85 -5.79
CA LEU A 326 9.01 10.67 -4.62
C LEU A 326 10.48 10.53 -4.23
N ASP A 327 10.97 11.60 -3.61
CA ASP A 327 12.26 11.61 -2.94
C ASP A 327 12.10 11.15 -1.48
N GLY A 328 12.90 10.17 -1.05
CA GLY A 328 13.05 9.82 0.36
C GLY A 328 13.81 10.89 1.17
N GLU A 329 14.05 10.61 2.46
CA GLU A 329 14.57 11.65 3.36
C GLU A 329 16.07 11.93 3.12
N LYS A 330 16.92 10.90 3.20
CA LYS A 330 18.39 11.02 3.15
C LYS A 330 19.01 9.96 2.25
N TYR A 331 20.04 10.35 1.52
CA TYR A 331 20.84 9.46 0.69
C TYR A 331 22.31 9.49 1.09
N LEU A 332 23.02 8.40 0.79
CA LEU A 332 24.47 8.34 0.90
C LEU A 332 25.07 9.25 -0.17
N HIS A 333 25.57 10.41 0.24
CA HIS A 333 26.24 11.32 -0.68
C HIS A 333 27.64 10.82 -1.00
N ASN A 334 28.46 10.49 0.00
CA ASN A 334 29.85 10.09 -0.20
C ASN A 334 30.39 9.24 0.95
N ILE A 335 31.43 8.44 0.70
CA ILE A 335 32.23 7.78 1.73
C ILE A 335 33.61 8.43 1.72
N ARG A 336 34.03 9.02 2.85
CA ARG A 336 35.35 9.65 2.95
C ARG A 336 36.45 8.60 2.93
N ARG A 337 37.71 9.01 2.67
CA ARG A 337 38.88 8.12 2.76
C ARG A 337 39.03 7.43 4.12
N SER A 338 38.48 8.04 5.18
CA SER A 338 38.45 7.47 6.53
C SER A 338 37.37 6.40 6.75
N GLY A 339 36.57 6.07 5.73
CA GLY A 339 35.40 5.19 5.87
C GLY A 339 34.13 5.90 6.36
N LYS A 340 34.20 7.16 6.81
CA LYS A 340 33.03 7.89 7.32
C LYS A 340 32.01 8.17 6.20
N HIS A 341 30.77 7.73 6.42
CA HIS A 341 29.62 8.04 5.57
C HIS A 341 29.20 9.50 5.69
N VAL A 342 28.82 10.08 4.56
CA VAL A 342 28.29 11.45 4.45
C VAL A 342 26.89 11.36 3.88
N MET A 343 25.89 11.54 4.72
CA MET A 343 24.48 11.57 4.33
C MET A 343 24.06 13.00 3.97
N ARG A 344 23.13 13.13 3.01
CA ARG A 344 22.49 14.40 2.65
C ARG A 344 21.00 14.18 2.41
N LYS A 345 20.19 15.21 2.67
CA LYS A 345 18.75 15.15 2.37
C LYS A 345 18.49 15.26 0.87
N CYS A 346 17.44 14.63 0.36
CA CYS A 346 17.03 14.82 -1.03
C CYS A 346 16.58 16.27 -1.31
N SER A 347 15.90 16.91 -0.36
CA SER A 347 15.56 18.35 -0.43
C SER A 347 16.80 19.25 -0.59
N TRP A 348 17.92 18.92 0.06
CA TRP A 348 19.19 19.63 -0.15
C TRP A 348 19.73 19.45 -1.57
N LEU A 349 19.58 18.27 -2.16
CA LEU A 349 20.02 17.99 -3.52
C LEU A 349 19.13 18.73 -4.54
N ALA A 350 17.82 18.79 -4.31
CA ALA A 350 16.87 19.52 -5.14
C ALA A 350 17.19 21.01 -5.26
N THR A 351 17.79 21.63 -4.22
CA THR A 351 18.23 23.05 -4.28
C THR A 351 19.47 23.31 -5.14
N LYS A 352 20.09 22.27 -5.72
CA LYS A 352 21.35 22.40 -6.47
C LYS A 352 21.09 22.64 -7.95
N SER A 353 22.14 23.09 -8.66
CA SER A 353 22.05 23.25 -10.11
C SER A 353 21.76 21.89 -10.77
N SER A 354 21.01 21.90 -11.86
CA SER A 354 20.72 20.70 -12.66
C SER A 354 21.98 19.90 -13.03
N SER A 355 23.09 20.58 -13.30
CA SER A 355 24.40 19.96 -13.54
C SER A 355 24.95 19.22 -12.33
N PHE A 356 24.78 19.76 -11.12
CA PHE A 356 25.20 19.13 -9.87
C PHE A 356 24.31 17.93 -9.54
N ILE A 357 22.99 18.09 -9.69
CA ILE A 357 22.00 17.02 -9.50
C ILE A 357 22.35 15.84 -10.41
N LYS A 358 22.42 16.08 -11.72
CA LYS A 358 22.78 15.06 -12.73
C LYS A 358 24.11 14.39 -12.44
N LYS A 359 25.12 15.14 -11.98
CA LYS A 359 26.43 14.59 -11.59
C LYS A 359 26.32 13.68 -10.36
N THR A 360 25.50 14.06 -9.38
CA THR A 360 25.31 13.33 -8.12
C THR A 360 24.53 12.04 -8.35
N CYS A 361 23.40 12.11 -9.06
CA CYS A 361 22.56 10.97 -9.42
C CYS A 361 23.25 9.98 -10.38
N LYS A 362 24.15 10.47 -11.25
CA LYS A 362 24.99 9.61 -12.11
C LYS A 362 26.31 9.17 -11.45
N ARG A 363 26.58 9.57 -10.20
CA ARG A 363 27.81 9.19 -9.51
C ARG A 363 27.70 7.74 -9.07
N LYS A 364 28.83 7.03 -9.16
CA LYS A 364 28.95 5.70 -8.57
C LYS A 364 28.93 5.85 -7.07
N ILE A 365 27.81 5.55 -6.44
CA ILE A 365 27.75 5.43 -5.00
C ILE A 365 27.31 3.99 -4.76
N ALA A 366 28.24 3.23 -4.22
CA ALA A 366 27.97 1.90 -3.74
C ALA A 366 26.96 2.00 -2.60
N TYR A 367 26.03 1.04 -2.54
CA TYR A 367 25.34 0.74 -1.30
C TYR A 367 26.39 0.46 -0.23
N SER A 368 26.11 0.90 1.00
CA SER A 368 26.96 0.61 2.14
C SER A 368 26.10 0.17 3.30
N ILE A 369 26.51 -0.89 3.97
CA ILE A 369 25.96 -1.26 5.26
C ILE A 369 26.70 -0.49 6.37
N THR A 370 26.00 -0.03 7.39
CA THR A 370 26.59 0.55 8.61
C THR A 370 27.00 -0.54 9.60
N THR A 371 27.55 -0.20 10.77
CA THR A 371 27.81 -1.20 11.82
C THR A 371 26.53 -1.73 12.49
N LEU A 372 25.38 -1.15 12.16
CA LEU A 372 24.06 -1.52 12.67
C LEU A 372 23.20 -2.18 11.58
N ASP A 373 23.84 -2.75 10.56
CA ASP A 373 23.19 -3.40 9.41
C ASP A 373 22.24 -2.51 8.57
N GLU A 374 22.24 -1.19 8.79
CA GLU A 374 21.46 -0.22 8.00
C GLU A 374 22.03 -0.09 6.57
N ILE A 375 21.18 -0.27 5.56
CA ILE A 375 21.55 -0.12 4.14
C ILE A 375 21.46 1.36 3.74
N LEU A 376 22.63 1.96 3.50
CA LEU A 376 22.74 3.33 2.99
C LEU A 376 22.73 3.34 1.46
N SER A 377 21.62 3.82 0.91
CA SER A 377 21.34 3.83 -0.53
C SER A 377 21.82 5.11 -1.23
N PRO A 378 22.18 5.02 -2.52
CA PRO A 378 22.67 6.15 -3.29
C PRO A 378 21.54 7.11 -3.72
N ALA A 379 21.91 8.31 -4.20
CA ALA A 379 20.95 9.36 -4.55
C ALA A 379 19.87 8.91 -5.54
N GLN A 380 20.24 8.15 -6.58
CA GLN A 380 19.28 7.72 -7.59
C GLN A 380 18.27 6.66 -7.10
N ALA A 381 18.55 6.00 -5.98
CA ALA A 381 17.62 5.04 -5.39
C ALA A 381 16.65 5.74 -4.43
N ILE A 382 17.15 6.68 -3.62
CA ILE A 382 16.35 7.37 -2.60
C ILE A 382 15.70 8.65 -3.14
N CYS A 383 16.45 9.47 -3.88
CA CYS A 383 15.95 10.74 -4.41
C CYS A 383 15.43 10.57 -5.85
N ARG A 384 14.42 9.70 -6.04
CA ARG A 384 13.96 9.32 -7.38
C ARG A 384 13.51 10.53 -8.20
N ARG A 385 12.71 11.42 -7.61
CA ARG A 385 12.23 12.64 -8.27
C ARG A 385 13.35 13.57 -8.65
N THR A 386 14.19 13.92 -7.68
CA THR A 386 15.31 14.83 -7.88
C THR A 386 16.28 14.25 -8.91
N CYS A 387 16.43 12.93 -8.96
CA CYS A 387 17.34 12.26 -9.87
C CYS A 387 16.74 11.89 -11.23
N ASP A 388 15.45 12.14 -11.44
CA ASP A 388 14.72 11.70 -12.64
C ASP A 388 14.90 10.18 -12.86
N SER A 389 14.70 9.42 -11.77
CA SER A 389 14.88 7.97 -11.69
C SER A 389 13.64 7.26 -11.18
N CYS A 390 12.49 7.80 -11.56
CA CYS A 390 11.17 7.32 -11.15
C CYS A 390 10.62 6.21 -12.03
N ASP A 391 11.08 6.15 -13.28
CA ASP A 391 10.81 5.03 -14.16
C ASP A 391 11.18 3.71 -13.45
N VAL A 392 10.24 2.76 -13.38
CA VAL A 392 10.47 1.42 -12.80
C VAL A 392 11.61 0.69 -13.52
N CYS A 393 11.85 1.10 -14.77
CA CYS A 393 12.93 0.64 -15.63
C CYS A 393 14.13 1.58 -15.59
N PHE A 394 14.25 2.47 -14.61
CA PHE A 394 15.42 3.31 -14.51
C PHE A 394 16.67 2.45 -14.26
N GLU A 395 17.57 2.40 -15.24
CA GLU A 395 18.87 1.75 -15.08
C GLU A 395 20.02 2.77 -15.14
N ASN A 396 20.76 2.87 -14.03
CA ASN A 396 22.06 3.51 -14.06
C ASN A 396 23.16 2.47 -14.37
N LYS A 397 23.78 2.58 -15.54
CA LYS A 397 24.89 1.71 -15.99
C LYS A 397 26.06 1.57 -14.99
N LYS A 398 26.18 2.47 -14.01
CA LYS A 398 27.21 2.43 -12.95
C LYS A 398 26.73 1.78 -11.65
N THR A 399 25.43 1.53 -11.47
CA THR A 399 24.87 0.77 -10.36
C THR A 399 25.57 -0.57 -10.27
N ARG A 400 25.84 -1.00 -9.03
CA ARG A 400 26.45 -2.28 -8.73
C ARG A 400 25.39 -3.24 -8.25
N TYR A 401 25.53 -4.48 -8.63
CA TYR A 401 24.73 -5.59 -8.16
C TYR A 401 25.63 -6.70 -7.64
N THR A 402 25.02 -7.58 -6.87
CA THR A 402 25.66 -8.79 -6.37
C THR A 402 25.77 -9.82 -7.48
N GLN A 403 26.99 -10.09 -7.96
CA GLN A 403 27.23 -11.04 -9.04
C GLN A 403 27.37 -12.46 -8.50
N ASN A 404 28.23 -12.73 -7.53
CA ASN A 404 28.44 -14.09 -7.02
C ASN A 404 29.03 -14.06 -5.62
N VAL A 405 28.81 -15.12 -4.85
CA VAL A 405 29.63 -15.44 -3.69
C VAL A 405 30.49 -16.65 -4.07
N LEU A 406 31.81 -16.49 -3.99
CA LEU A 406 32.74 -17.58 -4.25
C LEU A 406 32.75 -18.57 -3.07
N ARG A 407 33.30 -19.78 -3.28
CA ARG A 407 33.33 -20.83 -2.25
C ARG A 407 34.08 -20.44 -0.98
N ASP A 408 34.98 -19.46 -1.07
CA ASP A 408 35.74 -18.91 0.05
C ASP A 408 35.00 -17.77 0.78
N GLY A 409 33.73 -17.51 0.41
CA GLY A 409 32.93 -16.39 0.91
C GLY A 409 33.23 -15.06 0.23
N THR A 410 34.15 -15.00 -0.75
CA THR A 410 34.46 -13.74 -1.44
C THR A 410 33.28 -13.27 -2.28
N LYS A 411 32.79 -12.08 -1.96
CA LYS A 411 31.65 -11.43 -2.64
C LYS A 411 32.13 -10.70 -3.89
N VAL A 412 31.54 -11.03 -5.03
CA VAL A 412 31.85 -10.42 -6.33
C VAL A 412 30.72 -9.48 -6.71
N PHE A 413 31.06 -8.21 -6.92
CA PHE A 413 30.13 -7.18 -7.39
C PHE A 413 30.46 -6.75 -8.82
N LYS A 414 29.45 -6.66 -9.69
CA LYS A 414 29.58 -6.14 -11.06
C LYS A 414 28.67 -4.93 -11.24
N ARG A 415 28.77 -4.27 -12.40
CA ARG A 415 27.95 -3.10 -12.72
C ARG A 415 26.96 -3.45 -13.82
N CYS A 416 25.86 -2.72 -13.94
CA CYS A 416 24.93 -2.91 -15.06
C CYS A 416 25.61 -2.73 -16.43
N LYS A 417 26.61 -1.84 -16.55
CA LYS A 417 27.46 -1.76 -17.76
C LYS A 417 28.18 -3.07 -18.10
N PHE A 418 28.59 -3.84 -17.11
CA PHE A 418 29.21 -5.15 -17.34
C PHE A 418 28.17 -6.16 -17.82
N LEU A 419 26.98 -6.16 -17.20
CA LEU A 419 25.89 -7.07 -17.56
C LEU A 419 25.39 -6.83 -18.98
N SER A 420 25.16 -5.56 -19.35
CA SER A 420 24.68 -5.18 -20.68
C SER A 420 25.65 -5.55 -21.82
N ALA A 421 26.93 -5.76 -21.51
CA ALA A 421 27.94 -6.22 -22.45
C ALA A 421 28.03 -7.76 -22.58
N GLN A 422 27.24 -8.52 -21.80
CA GLN A 422 27.20 -9.98 -21.92
C GLN A 422 26.26 -10.41 -23.06
N ASN A 423 26.41 -11.66 -23.53
CA ASN A 423 25.44 -12.26 -24.45
C ASN A 423 24.14 -12.63 -23.71
N GLU A 424 23.05 -12.82 -24.45
CA GLU A 424 21.70 -13.05 -23.88
C GLU A 424 21.63 -14.27 -22.95
N ALA A 425 22.25 -15.39 -23.32
CA ALA A 425 22.30 -16.58 -22.46
C ALA A 425 22.97 -16.29 -21.11
N LYS A 426 24.05 -15.50 -21.11
CA LYS A 426 24.76 -15.11 -19.90
C LYS A 426 24.02 -14.01 -19.13
N LYS A 427 23.34 -13.07 -19.80
CA LYS A 427 22.47 -12.09 -19.15
C LYS A 427 21.37 -12.81 -18.39
N LYS A 428 20.59 -13.67 -19.05
CA LYS A 428 19.51 -14.45 -18.43
C LYS A 428 19.98 -15.21 -17.20
N LYS A 429 21.13 -15.91 -17.29
CA LYS A 429 21.74 -16.63 -16.16
C LYS A 429 22.18 -15.72 -15.00
N ILE A 430 22.57 -14.49 -15.28
CA ILE A 430 22.96 -13.53 -14.24
C ILE A 430 21.71 -12.89 -13.65
N CYS A 431 20.72 -12.53 -14.45
CA CYS A 431 19.48 -11.89 -14.02
C CYS A 431 18.65 -12.81 -13.12
N SER A 432 18.59 -14.11 -13.42
CA SER A 432 17.92 -15.13 -12.59
C SER A 432 18.61 -15.45 -11.25
N ARG A 433 19.26 -14.48 -10.62
CA ARG A 433 19.97 -14.64 -9.35
C ARG A 433 19.29 -13.78 -8.31
N GLU A 434 18.70 -14.43 -7.32
CA GLU A 434 17.86 -13.79 -6.31
C GLU A 434 18.62 -13.34 -5.06
N PHE A 435 19.94 -13.56 -4.98
CA PHE A 435 20.70 -13.24 -3.77
C PHE A 435 21.25 -11.81 -3.78
N SER A 436 21.02 -11.09 -2.68
CA SER A 436 21.54 -9.77 -2.35
C SER A 436 22.60 -9.88 -1.25
N GLU A 437 23.66 -9.07 -1.29
CA GLU A 437 24.76 -9.15 -0.33
C GLU A 437 25.36 -7.78 -0.04
N ASN A 438 25.67 -7.51 1.23
CA ASN A 438 26.21 -6.22 1.69
C ASN A 438 25.36 -5.01 1.24
N GLY A 439 24.03 -5.18 1.19
CA GLY A 439 23.07 -4.16 0.80
C GLY A 439 23.11 -3.83 -0.69
N TYR A 440 23.85 -4.60 -1.50
CA TYR A 440 23.81 -4.46 -2.95
C TYR A 440 22.66 -5.30 -3.52
N PRO A 441 21.79 -4.69 -4.34
CA PRO A 441 20.63 -5.36 -4.92
C PRO A 441 21.00 -6.56 -5.80
N THR A 442 19.97 -7.36 -6.11
CA THR A 442 20.04 -8.39 -7.13
C THR A 442 20.35 -7.78 -8.51
N PRO A 443 20.76 -8.57 -9.50
CA PRO A 443 20.98 -8.06 -10.85
C PRO A 443 19.73 -7.50 -11.51
N GLU A 444 18.54 -8.02 -11.21
CA GLU A 444 17.26 -7.56 -11.76
C GLU A 444 16.88 -6.19 -11.20
N ASP A 445 16.87 -6.01 -9.88
CA ASP A 445 16.53 -4.71 -9.26
C ASP A 445 17.56 -3.62 -9.63
N ALA A 446 18.83 -4.01 -9.73
CA ALA A 446 19.89 -3.07 -10.07
C ALA A 446 19.86 -2.63 -11.54
N CYS A 447 19.45 -3.54 -12.43
CA CYS A 447 19.60 -3.44 -13.87
C CYS A 447 18.33 -3.90 -14.63
N PRO A 448 17.15 -3.32 -14.34
CA PRO A 448 15.87 -3.85 -14.80
C PRO A 448 15.74 -3.85 -16.34
N GLN A 449 16.29 -2.83 -17.02
CA GLN A 449 16.34 -2.78 -18.49
C GLN A 449 17.23 -3.88 -19.07
N THR A 450 18.44 -4.03 -18.52
CA THR A 450 19.38 -5.04 -19.02
C THR A 450 18.87 -6.46 -18.81
N CYS A 451 18.13 -6.68 -17.72
CA CYS A 451 17.54 -7.98 -17.41
C CYS A 451 16.19 -8.24 -18.08
N ALA A 452 15.65 -7.27 -18.82
CA ALA A 452 14.37 -7.39 -19.52
C ALA A 452 13.24 -7.87 -18.59
N VAL A 453 13.16 -7.27 -17.40
CA VAL A 453 12.00 -7.43 -16.50
C VAL A 453 10.73 -7.14 -17.31
N ALA A 454 9.64 -7.89 -17.08
CA ALA A 454 8.47 -7.98 -17.97
C ALA A 454 7.86 -6.63 -18.39
N HIS A 455 8.09 -5.55 -17.63
CA HIS A 455 7.60 -4.20 -17.89
C HIS A 455 8.67 -3.22 -18.43
N CYS A 456 9.90 -3.69 -18.65
CA CYS A 456 11.06 -2.89 -19.05
C CYS A 456 11.61 -3.21 -20.44
N GLY A 457 10.91 -4.07 -21.19
CA GLY A 457 11.25 -4.48 -22.54
C GLY A 457 10.70 -3.54 -23.62
N SER A 458 11.57 -2.64 -24.11
CA SER A 458 11.48 -1.89 -25.39
C SER A 458 10.10 -1.41 -25.84
N THR A 459 9.87 -0.10 -25.68
CA THR A 459 9.08 0.66 -26.66
C THR A 459 9.65 0.36 -28.05
N THR A 460 8.94 -0.44 -28.84
CA THR A 460 9.15 -0.49 -30.28
C THR A 460 9.05 0.95 -30.76
N THR A 461 10.16 1.52 -31.21
CA THR A 461 10.15 2.73 -32.02
C THR A 461 9.28 2.42 -33.23
N SER A 462 8.05 2.92 -33.20
CA SER A 462 7.21 3.04 -34.38
C SER A 462 7.90 4.04 -35.31
N ASP A 463 8.63 3.51 -36.29
CA ASP A 463 9.17 4.27 -37.41
C ASP A 463 8.06 4.85 -38.29
#